data_AF-C6ADE3-F1
#
_entry.id   AF-C6ADE3-F1
#
_cell.length_a   1.000
_cell.length_b   1.000
_cell.length_c   1.000
_cell.angle_alpha   90.00
_cell.angle_beta   90.00
_cell.angle_gamma   90.00
#
_symmetry.space_group_name_H-M   'P 1'
#
loop_
_entity.id
_entity.type
_entity.pdbx_description
1 polymer ?
#
loop_
_entity_poly.entity_id
_entity_poly.type
_entity_poly.pdbx_seq_one_letter_code
_entity_poly.pdbx_strand_id
1 'polypeptide(L)'
;MGMSNRNKFVTINVEKCLLDIVLLPAIECNVYLRLRLQMLYTGEPLINNSQRFSYLTKCSVKRFEKALDYLLRVGVIIRLEDGRLWSSQVEEELNNFNEDLNNNKEQEGKYVN
;
A
#
# COMPACT_ATOMS: atom_id res chain seq x y z
N MET A 1 -17.19 13.10 16.22
CA MET A 1 -16.65 11.90 15.55
C MET A 1 -15.14 11.98 15.66
N GLY A 2 -14.54 11.23 16.59
CA GLY A 2 -13.14 11.41 16.97
C GLY A 2 -12.19 10.97 15.86
N MET A 3 -11.55 11.91 15.19
CA MET A 3 -10.40 11.63 14.33
C MET A 3 -9.21 11.29 15.24
N SER A 4 -9.06 10.01 15.58
CA SER A 4 -7.82 9.51 16.20
C SER A 4 -6.74 9.49 15.11
N ASN A 5 -6.10 10.64 14.90
CA ASN A 5 -4.80 10.72 14.24
C ASN A 5 -3.73 10.18 15.20
N ARG A 6 -3.80 8.90 15.55
CA ARG A 6 -2.62 8.19 16.04
C ARG A 6 -1.75 7.98 14.82
N ASN A 7 -0.60 8.64 14.77
CA ASN A 7 0.44 8.44 13.79
C ASN A 7 0.68 6.94 13.62
N LYS A 8 0.08 6.33 12.59
CA LYS A 8 0.28 4.92 12.24
C LYS A 8 1.65 4.83 11.58
N PHE A 9 2.68 4.60 12.39
CA PHE A 9 3.98 4.20 11.86
C PHE A 9 3.86 2.72 11.47
N VAL A 10 3.44 2.47 10.23
CA VAL A 10 3.44 1.12 9.67
C VAL A 10 4.90 0.72 9.44
N THR A 11 5.31 -0.42 9.98
CA THR A 11 6.62 -0.99 9.70
C THR A 11 6.64 -1.49 8.26
N ILE A 12 7.41 -0.80 7.41
CA ILE A 12 7.59 -1.20 6.01
C ILE A 12 8.64 -2.30 5.97
N ASN A 13 8.38 -3.37 5.22
CA ASN A 13 9.41 -4.34 4.88
C ASN A 13 10.34 -3.71 3.82
N VAL A 14 11.38 -3.04 4.29
CA VAL A 14 12.31 -2.26 3.46
C VAL A 14 12.99 -3.14 2.41
N GLU A 15 13.35 -4.38 2.74
CA GLU A 15 14.01 -5.30 1.80
C GLU A 15 13.08 -5.67 0.62
N LYS A 16 11.85 -6.12 0.90
CA LYS A 16 10.85 -6.42 -0.14
C LYS A 16 10.56 -5.18 -0.98
N CYS A 17 10.38 -4.02 -0.34
CA CYS A 17 10.10 -2.76 -1.03
C CYS A 17 11.28 -2.32 -1.93
N LEU A 18 12.52 -2.44 -1.47
CA LEU A 18 13.71 -2.12 -2.26
C LEU A 18 13.86 -3.05 -3.46
N LEU A 19 13.58 -4.35 -3.31
CA LEU A 19 13.61 -5.29 -4.42
C LEU A 19 12.58 -4.92 -5.50
N ASP A 20 11.35 -4.56 -5.11
CA ASP A 20 10.35 -4.07 -6.05
C ASP A 20 10.83 -2.79 -6.77
N ILE A 21 11.43 -1.85 -6.04
CA ILE A 21 11.94 -0.60 -6.61
C ILE A 21 13.02 -0.84 -7.67
N VAL A 22 13.96 -1.77 -7.41
CA VAL A 22 15.11 -2.03 -8.28
C VAL A 22 14.72 -2.87 -9.50
N LEU A 23 13.71 -3.74 -9.39
CA LEU A 23 13.30 -4.65 -10.46
C LEU A 23 12.23 -4.07 -11.39
N LEU A 24 11.49 -3.05 -10.96
CA LEU A 24 10.47 -2.40 -11.78
C LEU A 24 11.09 -1.37 -12.74
N PRO A 25 10.63 -1.28 -14.01
CA PRO A 25 11.01 -0.17 -14.87
C PRO A 25 10.55 1.18 -14.30
N ALA A 26 11.21 2.27 -14.68
CA ALA A 26 11.09 3.56 -13.98
C ALA A 26 9.65 4.11 -13.87
N ILE A 27 8.82 3.93 -14.89
CA ILE A 27 7.44 4.44 -14.88
C ILE A 27 6.58 3.57 -13.96
N GLU A 28 6.68 2.26 -14.11
CA GLU A 28 6.01 1.24 -13.29
C GLU A 28 6.37 1.39 -11.82
N CYS A 29 7.65 1.62 -11.52
CA CYS A 29 8.14 1.90 -10.17
C CYS A 29 7.49 3.15 -9.57
N ASN A 30 7.42 4.26 -10.32
CA ASN A 30 6.73 5.48 -9.88
C ASN A 30 5.23 5.22 -9.64
N VAL A 31 4.56 4.51 -10.55
CA VAL A 31 3.15 4.15 -10.37
C VAL A 31 2.96 3.29 -9.11
N TYR A 32 3.76 2.24 -8.94
CA TYR A 32 3.70 1.35 -7.79
C TYR A 32 3.87 2.10 -6.48
N LEU A 33 4.94 2.88 -6.33
CA LEU A 33 5.23 3.61 -5.10
C LEU A 33 4.09 4.56 -4.71
N ARG A 34 3.49 5.27 -5.67
CA ARG A 34 2.39 6.19 -5.38
C ARG A 34 1.11 5.48 -4.95
N LEU A 35 0.77 4.36 -5.61
CA LEU A 35 -0.38 3.55 -5.23
C LEU A 35 -0.17 2.93 -3.85
N ARG A 36 1.00 2.30 -3.62
CA ARG A 36 1.37 1.68 -2.35
C ARG A 36 1.34 2.66 -1.18
N LEU A 37 1.91 3.86 -1.35
CA LEU A 37 1.88 4.89 -0.31
C LEU A 37 0.46 5.36 0.00
N GLN A 38 -0.41 5.48 -1.00
CA GLN A 38 -1.81 5.79 -0.74
C GLN A 38 -2.52 4.68 0.02
N MET A 39 -2.29 3.41 -0.36
CA MET A 39 -2.85 2.24 0.32
C MET A 39 -2.42 2.17 1.80
N LEU A 40 -1.13 2.42 2.08
CA LEU A 40 -0.62 2.48 3.46
C LEU A 40 -1.23 3.64 4.25
N TYR A 41 -1.35 4.80 3.61
CA TYR A 41 -1.89 6.00 4.25
C TYR A 41 -3.37 5.85 4.60
N THR A 42 -4.18 5.29 3.69
CA THR A 42 -5.62 5.07 3.92
C THR A 42 -5.89 3.80 4.72
N GLY A 43 -5.03 2.79 4.61
CA GLY A 43 -5.29 1.44 5.05
C GLY A 43 -6.34 0.71 4.21
N GLU A 44 -6.63 1.20 2.99
CA GLU A 44 -7.83 0.81 2.23
C GLU A 44 -7.53 0.61 0.72
N PRO A 45 -8.19 -0.38 0.06
CA PRO A 45 -8.11 -0.56 -1.39
C PRO A 45 -8.49 0.69 -2.19
N LEU A 46 -7.76 0.94 -3.26
CA LEU A 46 -7.91 2.14 -4.07
C LEU A 46 -8.96 1.95 -5.17
N ILE A 47 -9.91 2.88 -5.28
CA ILE A 47 -10.81 2.96 -6.44
C ILE A 47 -9.99 3.20 -7.70
N ASN A 48 -10.11 2.32 -8.69
CA ASN A 48 -9.36 2.45 -9.94
C ASN A 48 -9.86 3.64 -10.77
N ASN A 49 -9.15 4.77 -10.65
CA ASN A 49 -9.41 5.99 -11.40
C ASN A 49 -8.15 6.40 -12.17
N SER A 50 -8.04 5.92 -13.42
CA SER A 50 -6.87 6.19 -14.27
C SER A 50 -6.58 7.67 -14.47
N GLN A 51 -7.61 8.53 -14.53
CA GLN A 51 -7.41 9.99 -14.68
C GLN A 51 -6.72 10.58 -13.45
N ARG A 52 -7.26 10.32 -12.26
CA ARG A 52 -6.69 10.79 -11.00
C ARG A 52 -5.27 10.25 -10.79
N PHE A 53 -5.05 8.97 -11.07
CA PHE A 53 -3.74 8.38 -10.86
C PHE A 53 -2.72 8.83 -11.89
N SER A 54 -3.09 9.04 -13.15
CA SER A 54 -2.18 9.59 -14.16
C SER A 54 -1.67 11.00 -13.78
N TYR A 55 -2.55 11.84 -13.23
CA TYR A 55 -2.17 13.13 -12.67
C TYR A 55 -1.20 12.96 -11.48
N LEU A 56 -1.52 12.06 -10.56
CA LEU A 56 -0.70 11.79 -9.37
C LEU A 56 0.70 11.28 -9.75
N THR A 57 0.81 10.40 -10.74
CA THR A 57 2.07 9.81 -11.21
C THR A 57 2.83 10.69 -12.20
N LYS A 58 2.24 11.82 -12.60
CA LYS A 58 2.77 12.75 -13.61
C LYS A 58 3.05 12.07 -14.95
N CYS A 59 2.19 11.13 -15.35
CA CYS A 59 2.25 10.50 -16.67
C CYS A 59 0.90 10.61 -17.39
N SER A 60 0.86 10.33 -18.69
CA SER A 60 -0.42 10.30 -19.41
C SER A 60 -1.26 9.10 -18.95
N VAL A 61 -2.59 9.20 -19.09
CA VAL A 61 -3.53 8.11 -18.79
C VAL A 61 -3.08 6.80 -19.45
N LYS A 62 -2.73 6.84 -20.74
CA LYS A 62 -2.24 5.67 -21.48
C LYS A 62 -0.97 5.06 -20.89
N ARG A 63 -0.04 5.88 -20.41
CA ARG A 63 1.19 5.39 -19.75
C ARG A 63 0.88 4.80 -18.38
N PHE A 64 0.00 5.43 -17.62
CA PHE A 64 -0.48 4.90 -16.34
C PHE A 64 -1.13 3.52 -16.53
N GLU A 65 -2.05 3.39 -17.48
CA GLU A 65 -2.75 2.12 -17.74
C GLU A 65 -1.81 1.01 -18.17
N LYS A 66 -0.82 1.31 -19.03
CA LYS A 66 0.20 0.34 -19.41
C LYS A 66 1.08 -0.08 -18.22
N ALA A 67 1.45 0.87 -17.37
CA ALA A 67 2.21 0.57 -16.17
C ALA A 67 1.38 -0.26 -15.18
N LEU A 68 0.10 0.07 -14.99
CA LEU A 68 -0.80 -0.68 -14.13
C LEU A 68 -1.00 -2.11 -14.63
N ASP A 69 -1.17 -2.31 -15.95
CA ASP A 69 -1.24 -3.65 -16.56
C ASP A 69 0.03 -4.47 -16.27
N TYR A 70 1.20 -3.84 -16.40
CA TYR A 70 2.46 -4.48 -16.03
C TYR A 70 2.49 -4.88 -14.53
N LEU A 71 2.11 -3.97 -13.63
CA LEU A 71 2.12 -4.21 -12.19
C LEU A 71 1.15 -5.33 -11.76
N LEU A 72 -0.02 -5.39 -12.41
CA LEU A 72 -0.97 -6.49 -12.25
C LEU A 72 -0.38 -7.82 -12.73
N ARG A 73 0.31 -7.81 -13.88
CA ARG A 73 0.93 -9.01 -14.46
C ARG A 73 2.04 -9.58 -13.60
N VAL A 74 2.87 -8.73 -12.99
CA VAL A 74 3.96 -9.17 -12.10
C VAL A 74 3.50 -9.40 -10.66
N GLY A 75 2.24 -9.10 -10.33
CA GLY A 75 1.61 -9.47 -9.07
C GLY A 75 1.91 -8.55 -7.88
N VAL A 76 2.61 -7.42 -8.08
CA VAL A 76 2.88 -6.45 -6.99
C VAL A 76 1.68 -5.57 -6.65
N ILE A 77 0.74 -5.46 -7.60
CA ILE A 77 -0.60 -4.91 -7.42
C ILE A 77 -1.60 -6.00 -7.84
N ILE A 78 -2.70 -6.09 -7.12
CA ILE A 78 -3.83 -6.97 -7.45
C ILE A 78 -5.10 -6.14 -7.69
N ARG A 79 -6.04 -6.72 -8.43
CA ARG A 79 -7.39 -6.18 -8.58
C ARG A 79 -8.35 -7.06 -7.80
N LEU A 80 -9.09 -6.46 -6.88
CA LEU A 80 -10.12 -7.13 -6.10
C LEU A 80 -11.38 -7.38 -6.96
N GLU A 81 -12.29 -8.20 -6.45
CA GLU A 81 -13.54 -8.55 -7.15
C GLU A 81 -14.39 -7.31 -7.49
N ASP A 82 -14.38 -6.30 -6.62
CA ASP A 82 -15.07 -5.02 -6.83
C ASP A 82 -14.32 -4.05 -7.77
N GLY A 83 -13.20 -4.48 -8.33
CA GLY A 83 -12.39 -3.72 -9.27
C GLY A 83 -11.41 -2.73 -8.63
N ARG A 84 -11.38 -2.61 -7.29
CA ARG A 84 -10.38 -1.80 -6.58
C ARG A 84 -8.99 -2.41 -6.67
N LEU A 85 -7.98 -1.57 -6.53
CA LEU A 85 -6.57 -1.94 -6.56
C LEU A 85 -6.05 -2.14 -5.13
N TRP A 86 -5.24 -3.16 -4.94
CA TRP A 86 -4.61 -3.46 -3.65
C TRP A 86 -3.20 -4.03 -3.81
N SER A 87 -2.47 -4.15 -2.70
CA SER A 87 -1.17 -4.81 -2.64
C SER A 87 -1.12 -5.74 -1.44
N SER A 88 -0.86 -7.02 -1.68
CA SER A 88 -0.74 -8.01 -0.60
C SER A 88 0.41 -7.69 0.35
N GLN A 89 1.46 -7.03 -0.11
CA GLN A 89 2.52 -6.55 0.78
C GLN A 89 2.02 -5.47 1.74
N VAL A 90 1.16 -4.55 1.28
CA VAL A 90 0.57 -3.53 2.16
C VAL A 90 -0.36 -4.16 3.19
N GLU A 91 -1.12 -5.18 2.79
CA GLU A 91 -1.94 -5.96 3.72
C GLU A 91 -1.11 -6.63 4.82
N GLU A 92 -0.03 -7.31 4.45
CA GLU A 92 0.93 -7.94 5.38
C GLU A 92 1.50 -6.90 6.36
N GLU A 93 1.95 -5.74 5.87
CA GLU A 93 2.50 -4.66 6.67
C GLU A 93 1.49 -4.08 7.67
N LEU A 94 0.24 -3.88 7.24
CA LEU A 94 -0.84 -3.39 8.09
C LEU A 94 -1.27 -4.41 9.15
N ASN A 95 -1.28 -5.70 8.80
CA ASN A 95 -1.63 -6.77 9.74
C ASN A 95 -0.55 -6.93 10.82
N ASN A 96 0.72 -6.99 10.43
CA ASN A 96 1.85 -7.06 11.38
C ASN A 96 1.82 -5.90 12.37
N PHE A 97 1.55 -4.68 11.88
CA PHE A 97 1.40 -3.50 12.75
C PHE A 97 0.26 -3.65 13.76
N ASN A 98 -0.87 -4.22 13.35
CA ASN A 98 -2.02 -4.42 14.25
C ASN A 98 -1.75 -5.52 15.29
N GLU A 99 -1.04 -6.60 14.91
CA GLU A 99 -0.63 -7.65 15.84
C GLU A 99 0.33 -7.12 16.91
N ASP A 100 1.35 -6.35 16.52
CA ASP A 100 2.29 -5.71 17.45
C ASP A 100 1.55 -4.80 18.46
N LEU A 101 0.58 -4.01 17.98
CA LEU A 101 -0.24 -3.16 18.85
C LEU A 101 -1.10 -3.94 19.84
N ASN A 102 -1.62 -5.12 19.45
CA ASN A 102 -2.46 -5.93 20.32
C ASN A 102 -1.61 -6.65 21.38
N ASN A 103 -0.48 -7.22 20.99
CA ASN A 103 0.46 -7.87 21.91
C ASN A 103 0.95 -6.91 23.00
N ASN A 104 1.26 -5.65 22.64
CA ASN A 104 1.69 -4.63 23.61
C ASN A 104 0.60 -4.29 24.65
N LYS A 105 -0.67 -4.18 24.24
CA LYS A 105 -1.79 -3.90 25.17
C LYS A 105 -2.03 -5.05 26.15
N GLU A 106 -1.90 -6.30 25.69
CA GLU A 106 -2.08 -7.47 26.55
C GLU A 106 -0.97 -7.59 27.61
N GLN A 107 0.25 -7.17 27.28
CA GLN A 107 1.34 -7.12 28.26
C GLN A 107 1.11 -6.02 29.29
N GLU A 108 0.67 -4.82 28.89
CA GLU A 108 0.34 -3.74 29.84
C GLU A 108 -0.79 -4.15 30.82
N GLY A 109 -1.81 -4.88 30.36
CA GLY A 109 -2.87 -5.38 31.23
C GLY A 109 -2.44 -6.45 32.25
N LYS A 110 -1.29 -7.12 32.04
CA LYS A 110 -0.75 -8.14 32.96
C LYS A 110 0.13 -7.56 34.07
N TYR A 111 0.64 -6.34 33.93
CA TYR A 111 1.46 -5.66 34.96
C TYR A 111 0.66 -4.73 35.88
N VAL A 112 -0.65 -4.59 35.66
CA VAL A 112 -1.54 -3.69 36.43
C VAL A 112 -2.47 -4.48 37.39
N ASN A 113 -2.25 -5.78 37.57
CA ASN A 113 -2.97 -6.63 38.53
C ASN A 113 -2.03 -7.26 39.57
#